data_AF-A0A849EUQ3-F1
#
_entry.id   AF-A0A849EUQ3-F1
#
_cell.length_a   1.000
_cell.length_b   1.000
_cell.length_c   1.000
_cell.angle_alpha   90.00
_cell.angle_beta   90.00
_cell.angle_gamma   90.00
#
_symmetry.space_group_name_H-M   'P 1'
#
loop_
_entity.id
_entity.type
_entity.pdbx_description
1 polymer ?
#
loop_
_entity_poly.entity_id
_entity_poly.type
_entity_poly.pdbx_seq_one_letter_code
_entity_poly.pdbx_strand_id
1 'polypeptide(L)'
;MVGRRPVFNSAFYVKGVIVIKLETSMGDIFLELNEEKAPKSAANFLDYVNRGHYNGTIFHRVIDGFMIQGGGMTADMGEKGSGAPIENEADNGLTNDPYTVAMARTSDPHSATAQFFINVKKNDFLNHKAKNEAGWGYAVFG
;
A
#
# COMPACT_ATOMS: atom_id res chain seq x y z
N MET A 1 16.62 15.03 -17.46
CA MET A 1 16.43 13.56 -17.53
C MET A 1 16.57 13.03 -16.11
N VAL A 2 15.46 12.90 -15.39
CA VAL A 2 15.46 12.50 -13.96
C VAL A 2 15.40 10.98 -13.92
N GLY A 3 16.51 10.34 -13.53
CA GLY A 3 16.62 8.89 -13.49
C GLY A 3 15.70 8.30 -12.43
N ARG A 4 14.75 7.46 -12.87
CA ARG A 4 13.88 6.65 -12.01
C ARG A 4 14.73 5.56 -11.36
N ARG A 5 15.11 5.72 -10.10
CA ARG A 5 15.90 4.75 -9.34
C ARG A 5 15.00 3.88 -8.44
N PRO A 6 15.39 2.61 -8.21
CA PRO A 6 14.58 1.61 -7.53
C PRO A 6 14.30 1.97 -6.07
N VAL A 7 13.16 1.51 -5.55
CA VAL A 7 12.87 1.53 -4.11
C VAL A 7 13.72 0.44 -3.41
N PHE A 8 14.22 0.68 -2.19
CA PHE A 8 14.81 -0.35 -1.31
C PHE A 8 14.09 -0.34 0.05
N ASN A 9 13.83 -1.50 0.65
CA ASN A 9 13.07 -1.59 1.91
C ASN A 9 13.81 -2.30 3.04
N SER A 10 13.65 -1.76 4.26
CA SER A 10 14.07 -2.38 5.52
C SER A 10 13.02 -2.14 6.61
N ALA A 11 12.69 -3.17 7.40
CA ALA A 11 11.76 -3.09 8.52
C ALA A 11 12.52 -2.93 9.85
N PHE A 12 12.04 -2.03 10.73
CA PHE A 12 12.57 -1.88 12.09
C PHE A 12 11.42 -1.79 13.10
N TYR A 13 11.63 -2.36 14.29
CA TYR A 13 10.67 -2.32 15.39
C TYR A 13 10.96 -1.14 16.32
N VAL A 14 9.97 -0.28 16.54
CA VAL A 14 10.05 0.82 17.53
C VAL A 14 8.88 0.68 18.49
N LYS A 15 9.14 0.43 19.79
CA LYS A 15 8.11 0.35 20.84
C LYS A 15 6.92 -0.58 20.54
N GLY A 16 7.15 -1.71 19.86
CA GLY A 16 6.10 -2.68 19.53
C GLY A 16 5.29 -2.33 18.26
N VAL A 17 5.75 -1.36 17.47
CA VAL A 17 5.16 -0.96 16.20
C VAL A 17 6.10 -1.33 15.05
N ILE A 18 5.54 -1.81 13.94
CA ILE A 18 6.28 -2.11 12.72
C ILE A 18 6.40 -0.84 11.88
N VAL A 19 7.63 -0.40 11.66
CA VAL A 19 7.93 0.73 10.76
C VAL A 19 8.70 0.23 9.55
N ILE A 20 8.18 0.52 8.36
CA ILE A 20 8.79 0.20 7.07
C ILE A 20 9.43 1.47 6.51
N LYS A 21 10.73 1.39 6.23
CA LYS A 21 11.42 2.41 5.44
C LYS A 21 11.27 2.07 3.95
N LEU A 22 10.67 2.97 3.18
CA LEU A 22 10.70 2.97 1.72
C LEU A 22 11.77 3.96 1.26
N GLU A 23 12.92 3.46 0.81
CA GLU A 23 13.98 4.31 0.25
C GLU A 23 13.64 4.62 -1.20
N THR A 24 13.26 5.85 -1.53
CA THR A 24 12.90 6.21 -2.90
C THR A 24 13.96 7.11 -3.54
N SER A 25 13.93 7.24 -4.87
CA SER A 25 14.76 8.21 -5.58
C SER A 25 14.54 9.69 -5.19
N MET A 26 13.45 9.98 -4.46
CA MET A 26 13.05 11.32 -4.02
C MET A 26 13.19 11.51 -2.50
N GLY A 27 13.79 10.55 -1.80
CA GLY A 27 13.94 10.56 -0.35
C GLY A 27 13.21 9.40 0.32
N ASP A 28 13.37 9.32 1.64
CA ASP A 28 12.85 8.24 2.47
C ASP A 28 11.41 8.52 2.90
N ILE A 29 10.56 7.49 2.85
CA ILE A 29 9.22 7.49 3.44
C ILE A 29 9.20 6.43 4.54
N PHE A 30 8.72 6.79 5.72
CA PHE A 30 8.53 5.86 6.84
C PHE A 30 7.04 5.58 7.00
N LEU A 31 6.66 4.31 6.91
CA LEU A 31 5.29 3.85 7.09
C LEU A 31 5.18 3.08 8.40
N GLU A 32 4.29 3.51 9.27
CA GLU A 32 3.88 2.77 10.46
C GLU A 32 2.72 1.84 10.09
N LEU A 33 2.82 0.55 10.38
CA LEU A 33 1.75 -0.41 10.10
C LEU A 33 0.85 -0.60 11.33
N ASN A 34 -0.46 -0.68 11.10
CA ASN A 34 -1.47 -0.93 12.12
C ASN A 34 -1.90 -2.41 12.12
N GLU A 35 -1.07 -3.27 12.71
CA GLU A 35 -1.32 -4.71 12.81
C GLU A 35 -2.56 -5.05 13.66
N GLU A 36 -2.95 -4.17 14.59
CA GLU A 36 -4.14 -4.37 15.43
C GLU A 36 -5.43 -4.25 14.60
N LYS A 37 -5.50 -3.26 13.71
CA LYS A 37 -6.69 -2.98 12.90
C LYS A 37 -6.69 -3.69 11.55
N ALA A 38 -5.53 -3.99 10.99
CA ALA A 38 -5.40 -4.60 9.67
C ALA A 38 -4.36 -5.74 9.66
N PRO A 39 -4.55 -6.79 10.48
CA PRO A 39 -3.54 -7.82 10.68
C PRO A 39 -3.16 -8.55 9.38
N LYS A 40 -4.13 -8.84 8.48
CA LYS A 40 -3.83 -9.54 7.22
C LYS A 40 -3.11 -8.63 6.23
N SER A 41 -3.53 -7.37 6.14
CA SER A 41 -2.96 -6.38 5.23
C SER A 41 -1.54 -6.01 5.64
N ALA A 42 -1.31 -5.75 6.93
CA ALA A 42 0.00 -5.44 7.48
C ALA A 42 0.97 -6.63 7.33
N ALA A 43 0.54 -7.84 7.67
CA ALA A 43 1.36 -9.04 7.51
C ALA A 43 1.70 -9.33 6.04
N ASN A 44 0.74 -9.18 5.13
CA ASN A 44 0.97 -9.31 3.69
C ASN A 44 1.98 -8.27 3.16
N PHE A 45 1.82 -7.00 3.55
CA PHE A 45 2.74 -5.95 3.16
C PHE A 45 4.16 -6.22 3.67
N LEU A 46 4.28 -6.62 4.94
CA LEU A 46 5.56 -6.98 5.56
C LEU A 46 6.21 -8.20 4.89
N ASP A 47 5.45 -9.22 4.47
CA ASP A 47 6.00 -10.36 3.71
C ASP A 47 6.64 -9.90 2.39
N TYR A 48 5.95 -9.04 1.63
CA TYR A 48 6.51 -8.47 0.39
C TYR A 48 7.76 -7.62 0.66
N VAL A 49 7.81 -6.88 1.77
CA VAL A 49 9.02 -6.18 2.22
C VAL A 49 10.16 -7.17 2.47
N ASN A 50 9.92 -8.19 3.29
CA ASN A 50 10.94 -9.16 3.70
C ASN A 50 11.49 -9.99 2.53
N ARG A 51 10.65 -10.26 1.52
CA ARG A 51 11.05 -10.93 0.27
C ARG A 51 11.76 -10.00 -0.73
N GLY A 52 11.91 -8.72 -0.41
CA GLY A 52 12.47 -7.71 -1.32
C GLY A 52 11.61 -7.48 -2.56
N HIS A 53 10.31 -7.78 -2.52
CA HIS A 53 9.42 -7.64 -3.67
C HIS A 53 9.33 -6.19 -4.14
N TYR A 54 9.29 -5.23 -3.21
CA TYR A 54 9.23 -3.81 -3.55
C TYR A 54 10.54 -3.28 -4.13
N ASN A 55 11.65 -4.01 -3.98
CA ASN A 55 12.92 -3.61 -4.56
C ASN A 55 12.81 -3.56 -6.09
N GLY A 56 13.19 -2.42 -6.68
CA GLY A 56 13.06 -2.23 -8.12
C GLY A 56 11.68 -1.75 -8.60
N THR A 57 10.69 -1.66 -7.70
CA THR A 57 9.37 -1.16 -8.07
C THR A 57 9.33 0.37 -8.12
N ILE A 58 8.32 0.91 -8.80
CA ILE A 58 8.06 2.34 -8.92
C ILE A 58 6.66 2.70 -8.41
N PHE A 59 6.47 3.98 -8.07
CA PHE A 59 5.15 4.60 -8.04
C PHE A 59 4.69 4.85 -9.49
N HIS A 60 3.99 3.88 -10.06
CA HIS A 60 3.60 3.88 -11.47
C HIS A 60 2.37 4.77 -11.76
N ARG A 61 1.61 5.15 -10.73
CA ARG A 61 0.45 6.01 -10.86
C ARG A 61 0.45 7.09 -9.78
N VAL A 62 0.61 8.35 -10.19
CA VAL A 62 0.69 9.52 -9.32
C VAL A 62 -0.39 10.51 -9.79
N ILE A 63 -1.33 10.84 -8.91
CA ILE A 63 -2.41 11.78 -9.20
C ILE A 63 -2.41 12.86 -8.13
N ASP A 64 -2.05 14.08 -8.53
CA ASP A 64 -2.01 15.24 -7.64
C ASP A 64 -3.39 15.50 -7.01
N GLY A 65 -3.38 15.84 -5.72
CA GLY A 65 -4.60 16.00 -4.93
C GLY A 65 -5.41 14.73 -4.70
N PHE A 66 -4.86 13.53 -4.98
CA PHE A 66 -5.54 12.26 -4.76
C PHE A 66 -4.66 11.23 -4.04
N MET A 67 -3.78 10.52 -4.75
CA MET A 67 -2.91 9.48 -4.18
C MET A 67 -1.71 9.16 -5.06
N ILE A 68 -0.73 8.46 -4.48
CA ILE A 68 0.39 7.83 -5.18
C ILE A 68 0.32 6.32 -5.00
N GLN A 69 0.32 5.56 -6.09
CA GLN A 69 0.17 4.10 -6.11
C GLN A 69 1.43 3.44 -6.68
N GLY A 70 1.88 2.36 -6.03
CA GLY A 70 3.13 1.69 -6.33
C GLY A 70 3.14 0.20 -5.95
N GLY A 71 4.33 -0.38 -5.97
CA GLY A 71 4.58 -1.73 -5.43
C GLY A 71 4.29 -2.90 -6.36
N GLY A 72 3.84 -2.67 -7.61
CA GLY A 72 3.52 -3.75 -8.56
C GLY A 72 4.21 -3.69 -9.92
N MET A 73 4.93 -2.62 -10.23
CA MET A 73 5.55 -2.43 -11.55
C MET A 73 7.02 -1.99 -11.45
N THR A 74 7.84 -2.44 -12.39
CA THR A 74 9.23 -2.02 -12.59
C THR A 74 9.33 -0.74 -13.43
N ALA A 75 10.54 -0.19 -13.55
CA ALA A 75 10.77 1.10 -14.23
C ALA A 75 10.38 1.13 -15.71
N ASP A 76 10.35 -0.03 -16.36
CA ASP A 76 9.90 -0.29 -17.74
C ASP A 76 8.40 -0.59 -17.85
N MET A 77 7.64 -0.38 -16.77
CA MET A 77 6.20 -0.68 -16.67
C MET A 77 5.86 -2.18 -16.76
N GLY A 78 6.84 -3.07 -16.56
CA GLY A 78 6.61 -4.49 -16.40
C GLY A 78 5.93 -4.81 -15.07
N GLU A 79 4.90 -5.65 -15.08
CA GLU A 79 4.25 -6.12 -13.84
C GLU A 79 5.13 -7.15 -13.12
N LYS A 80 5.33 -6.97 -11.81
CA LYS A 80 5.95 -8.00 -10.96
C LYS A 80 4.89 -9.00 -10.52
N GLY A 81 5.17 -10.29 -10.68
CA GLY A 81 4.29 -11.35 -10.21
C GLY A 81 4.03 -11.25 -8.71
N SER A 82 2.75 -11.33 -8.32
CA SER A 82 2.30 -11.31 -6.93
C SER A 82 1.82 -12.69 -6.48
N GLY A 83 1.69 -12.88 -5.17
CA GLY A 83 1.09 -14.07 -4.58
C GLY A 83 -0.44 -14.08 -4.66
N ALA A 84 -1.05 -14.98 -3.89
CA ALA A 84 -2.49 -15.05 -3.72
C ALA A 84 -3.05 -13.74 -3.13
N PRO A 85 -4.27 -13.36 -3.50
CA PRO A 85 -4.89 -12.16 -2.94
C PRO A 85 -5.33 -12.38 -1.48
N ILE A 86 -5.49 -11.27 -0.76
CA ILE A 86 -5.94 -11.25 0.63
C ILE A 86 -7.40 -10.81 0.75
N GLU A 87 -8.04 -11.25 1.84
CA GLU A 87 -9.33 -10.69 2.26
C GLU A 87 -9.19 -9.21 2.58
N ASN A 88 -10.28 -8.48 2.37
CA ASN A 88 -10.26 -7.02 2.44
C ASN A 88 -10.79 -6.55 3.79
N GLU A 89 -9.91 -5.89 4.55
CA GLU A 89 -10.11 -5.42 5.92
C GLU A 89 -10.60 -3.97 6.00
N ALA A 90 -11.17 -3.41 4.93
CA ALA A 90 -11.64 -2.02 4.92
C ALA A 90 -12.76 -1.71 5.95
N ASP A 91 -13.42 -2.73 6.50
CA ASP A 91 -14.39 -2.61 7.58
C ASP A 91 -13.75 -2.44 8.98
N ASN A 92 -12.43 -2.26 9.06
CA ASN A 92 -11.68 -2.06 10.31
C ASN A 92 -11.88 -0.69 10.98
N GLY A 93 -12.60 0.24 10.32
CA GLY A 93 -12.91 1.58 10.83
C GLY A 93 -11.84 2.64 10.56
N LEU A 94 -10.74 2.29 9.88
CA LEU A 94 -9.75 3.25 9.41
C LEU A 94 -10.25 3.96 8.13
N THR A 95 -9.90 5.23 7.99
CA THR A 95 -10.35 6.10 6.90
C THR A 95 -9.19 6.47 5.98
N ASN A 96 -9.47 6.65 4.68
CA ASN A 96 -8.53 7.08 3.64
C ASN A 96 -8.23 8.58 3.76
N ASP A 97 -7.72 8.97 4.92
CA ASP A 97 -7.29 10.33 5.25
C ASP A 97 -5.88 10.61 4.68
N PRO A 98 -5.46 11.89 4.59
CA PRO A 98 -4.12 12.22 4.11
C PRO A 98 -3.02 11.43 4.86
N TYR A 99 -2.06 10.93 4.09
CA TYR A 99 -0.87 10.17 4.49
C TYR A 99 -1.10 8.76 5.03
N THR A 100 -2.34 8.27 5.03
CA THR A 100 -2.62 6.84 5.25
C THR A 100 -2.17 5.99 4.06
N VAL A 101 -1.76 4.76 4.34
CA VAL A 101 -1.44 3.73 3.34
C VAL A 101 -2.54 2.67 3.29
N ALA A 102 -2.97 2.35 2.06
CA ALA A 102 -4.05 1.41 1.82
C ALA A 102 -3.72 0.43 0.67
N MET A 103 -4.33 -0.75 0.73
CA MET A 103 -4.14 -1.78 -0.30
C MET A 103 -4.88 -1.41 -1.58
N ALA A 104 -4.18 -1.44 -2.72
CA ALA A 104 -4.83 -1.36 -4.03
C ALA A 104 -5.41 -2.72 -4.41
N ARG A 105 -6.50 -2.70 -5.19
CA ARG A 105 -7.22 -3.91 -5.63
C ARG A 105 -7.90 -3.67 -6.98
N THR A 106 -8.41 -4.75 -7.56
CA THR A 106 -9.31 -4.71 -8.73
C THR A 106 -10.76 -4.43 -8.28
N SER A 107 -11.72 -4.60 -9.19
CA SER A 107 -13.15 -4.51 -8.87
C SER A 107 -13.58 -5.52 -7.81
N ASP A 108 -12.99 -6.72 -7.81
CA ASP A 108 -13.22 -7.72 -6.77
C ASP A 108 -12.69 -7.18 -5.42
N PRO A 109 -13.55 -7.07 -4.39
CA PRO A 109 -13.15 -6.62 -3.06
C PRO A 109 -11.95 -7.37 -2.49
N HIS A 110 -11.82 -8.67 -2.73
CA HIS A 110 -10.82 -9.57 -2.13
C HIS A 110 -9.67 -9.90 -3.09
N SER A 111 -9.26 -8.92 -3.90
CA SER A 111 -8.21 -9.09 -4.92
C SER A 111 -6.91 -8.36 -4.63
N ALA A 112 -6.77 -7.74 -3.46
CA ALA A 112 -5.55 -7.05 -3.09
C ALA A 112 -4.36 -8.03 -3.00
N THR A 113 -3.23 -7.67 -3.60
CA THR A 113 -1.98 -8.46 -3.55
C THR A 113 -0.82 -7.62 -3.02
N ALA A 114 0.06 -7.09 -3.89
CA ALA A 114 1.25 -6.33 -3.52
C ALA A 114 1.10 -4.81 -3.71
N GLN A 115 0.18 -4.38 -4.57
CA GLN A 115 0.03 -2.95 -4.85
C GLN A 115 -0.61 -2.21 -3.67
N PHE A 116 -0.08 -1.02 -3.38
CA PHE A 116 -0.55 -0.14 -2.33
C PHE A 116 -0.59 1.30 -2.85
N PHE A 117 -1.31 2.16 -2.13
CA PHE A 117 -1.28 3.59 -2.37
C PHE A 117 -1.19 4.38 -1.07
N ILE A 118 -0.58 5.56 -1.15
CA ILE A 118 -0.54 6.56 -0.08
C ILE A 118 -1.47 7.70 -0.47
N ASN A 119 -2.44 8.00 0.39
CA ASN A 119 -3.35 9.11 0.21
C ASN A 119 -2.60 10.44 0.37
N VAL A 120 -2.77 11.40 -0.53
CA VAL A 120 -2.22 12.77 -0.37
C VAL A 120 -3.32 13.81 -0.09
N LYS A 121 -4.57 13.35 -0.03
CA LYS A 121 -5.77 14.12 0.32
C LYS A 121 -6.76 13.20 1.04
N LYS A 122 -7.76 13.80 1.69
CA LYS A 122 -8.91 13.08 2.28
C LYS A 122 -9.78 12.52 1.16
N ASN A 123 -9.85 11.20 1.07
CA ASN A 123 -10.50 10.48 -0.02
C ASN A 123 -11.67 9.64 0.50
N ASP A 124 -12.67 10.29 1.12
CA ASP A 124 -13.78 9.63 1.82
C ASP A 124 -14.60 8.67 0.94
N PHE A 125 -14.58 8.87 -0.38
CA PHE A 125 -15.25 8.00 -1.34
C PHE A 125 -14.60 6.61 -1.46
N LEU A 126 -13.36 6.44 -0.96
CA LEU A 126 -12.66 5.15 -0.88
C LEU A 126 -12.97 4.38 0.40
N ASN A 127 -13.60 5.01 1.40
CA ASN A 127 -13.89 4.40 2.68
C ASN A 127 -14.96 3.31 2.56
N HIS A 128 -14.88 2.31 3.44
CA HIS A 128 -15.90 1.28 3.55
C HIS A 128 -17.26 1.89 3.92
N LYS A 129 -18.31 1.41 3.24
CA LYS A 129 -19.71 1.78 3.49
C LYS A 129 -20.59 0.57 3.71
N ALA A 130 -20.31 -0.53 3.01
CA ALA A 130 -21.09 -1.76 3.09
C ALA A 130 -20.32 -2.95 2.52
N LYS A 131 -20.67 -4.16 2.96
CA LYS A 131 -20.13 -5.44 2.45
C LYS A 131 -20.77 -5.85 1.12
N ASN A 132 -20.60 -5.02 0.10
CA ASN A 132 -21.00 -5.29 -1.29
C ASN A 132 -19.97 -4.72 -2.28
N GLU A 133 -20.06 -5.08 -3.56
CA GLU A 133 -19.09 -4.70 -4.59
C GLU A 133 -18.83 -3.19 -4.68
N ALA A 134 -19.89 -2.38 -4.58
CA ALA A 134 -19.80 -0.92 -4.68
C ALA A 134 -19.32 -0.24 -3.39
N GLY A 135 -19.56 -0.87 -2.24
CA GLY A 135 -19.40 -0.26 -0.92
C GLY A 135 -18.19 -0.77 -0.13
N TRP A 136 -17.46 -1.78 -0.62
CA TRP A 136 -16.42 -2.42 0.19
C TRP A 136 -15.28 -1.48 0.54
N GLY A 137 -14.93 -0.55 -0.34
CA GLY A 137 -13.85 0.41 -0.12
C GLY A 137 -12.45 -0.21 -0.22
N TYR A 138 -11.47 0.48 0.36
CA TYR A 138 -10.04 0.13 0.33
C TYR A 138 -9.48 0.05 1.75
N ALA A 139 -8.79 -1.05 2.05
CA ALA A 139 -8.29 -1.35 3.39
C ALA A 139 -7.08 -0.49 3.72
N VAL A 140 -7.27 0.47 4.62
CA VAL A 140 -6.18 1.22 5.25
C VAL A 140 -5.51 0.33 6.29
N PHE A 141 -4.18 0.31 6.29
CA PHE A 141 -3.37 -0.54 7.17
C PHE A 141 -2.20 0.20 7.82
N GLY A 142 -2.13 1.52 7.67
CA GLY A 142 -1.12 2.41 8.26
C GLY A 142 -1.33 3.86 7.87
#